data_AF-A0A9P5SKM1-F1
#
_entry.id   AF-A0A9P5SKM1-F1
#
_cell.length_a   1.000
_cell.length_b   1.000
_cell.length_c   1.000
_cell.angle_alpha   90.00
_cell.angle_beta   90.00
_cell.angle_gamma   90.00
#
_symmetry.space_group_name_H-M   'P 1'
#
loop_
_entity.id
_entity.type
_entity.pdbx_description
1 polymer ?
#
loop_
_entity_poly.entity_id
_entity_poly.type
_entity_poly.pdbx_seq_one_letter_code
_entity_poly.pdbx_strand_id
1 'polypeptide(L)'
;MGSIFSAPIFFIMFRETTEAAIIVSVLLTFIKQVVVDDAALLRRLKWHVWIGVLAGLAISLIVGGAFIAVWNTLAKNVFQAHEELWEGSFALIACFMITIMALAMLKSQDMQEKWRGKLSQSMDNIDKDQSLTKRSGKYALLILPLITVLREGLEAMIFVGGVTFQEEAKAIPLAAICGLLAGALVGFIIYRGGSRLALHRFFVASTCFLLFIAAGLFTKAIMAFEMDKWNKIVGGDADDAGSFDPRGNVWALNCCNPNDPNAGGWQFLNAIFGWSNIASVGTVTGYCMYWVVVIVSVVFMQIKGKRARAAQASNSTFQDEKIAA
;
A
#
# COMPACT_ATOMS: atom_id res chain seq x y z
N MET A 1 -11.79 -4.52 -25.61
CA MET A 1 -10.38 -4.95 -25.50
C MET A 1 -9.90 -4.47 -24.13
N GLY A 2 -9.78 -5.38 -23.17
CA GLY A 2 -9.49 -5.02 -21.78
C GLY A 2 -8.21 -4.22 -21.63
N SER A 3 -8.22 -3.33 -20.63
CA SER A 3 -7.05 -2.62 -20.14
C SER A 3 -5.92 -3.62 -19.88
N ILE A 4 -4.84 -3.60 -20.66
CA ILE A 4 -3.71 -4.53 -20.48
C ILE A 4 -2.92 -4.18 -19.20
N PHE A 5 -3.19 -3.01 -18.62
CA PHE A 5 -2.45 -2.46 -17.49
C PHE A 5 -3.37 -1.77 -16.49
N SER A 6 -3.43 -2.30 -15.26
CA SER A 6 -4.10 -1.66 -14.13
C SER A 6 -3.14 -0.71 -13.40
N ALA A 7 -3.35 0.59 -13.57
CA ALA A 7 -2.54 1.61 -12.89
C ALA A 7 -2.60 1.47 -11.35
N PRO A 8 -3.76 1.27 -10.70
CA PRO A 8 -3.83 1.07 -9.25
C PRO A 8 -2.94 -0.06 -8.75
N ILE A 9 -2.99 -1.22 -9.41
CA ILE A 9 -2.18 -2.40 -9.05
C ILE A 9 -0.69 -2.10 -9.19
N PHE A 10 -0.28 -1.39 -10.26
CA PHE A 10 1.09 -0.98 -10.45
C PHE A 10 1.60 -0.12 -9.29
N PHE A 11 0.87 0.93 -8.89
CA PHE A 11 1.30 1.85 -7.84
C PHE A 11 1.32 1.19 -6.46
N ILE A 12 0.37 0.29 -6.17
CA ILE A 12 0.38 -0.52 -4.96
C ILE A 12 1.62 -1.41 -4.93
N MET A 13 1.85 -2.23 -5.96
CA MET A 13 2.99 -3.14 -6.02
C MET A 13 4.32 -2.40 -5.99
N PHE A 14 4.40 -1.27 -6.69
CA PHE A 14 5.55 -0.38 -6.66
C PHE A 14 5.85 0.11 -5.24
N ARG A 15 4.82 0.60 -4.52
CA ARG A 15 4.96 1.05 -3.15
C ARG A 15 5.44 -0.07 -2.23
N GLU A 16 4.74 -1.20 -2.17
CA GLU A 16 5.09 -2.30 -1.25
C GLU A 16 6.50 -2.82 -1.53
N THR A 17 6.88 -2.90 -2.80
CA THR A 17 8.25 -3.28 -3.20
C THR A 17 9.29 -2.24 -2.78
N THR A 18 8.99 -0.94 -2.89
CA THR A 18 9.92 0.10 -2.41
C THR A 18 10.06 0.10 -0.89
N GLU A 19 9.01 -0.16 -0.13
CA GLU A 19 9.06 -0.24 1.34
C GLU A 19 9.91 -1.43 1.78
N ALA A 20 9.64 -2.62 1.23
CA ALA A 20 10.45 -3.81 1.45
C ALA A 20 11.92 -3.57 1.07
N ALA A 21 12.18 -2.94 -0.09
CA ALA A 21 13.53 -2.65 -0.54
C ALA A 21 14.27 -1.67 0.39
N ILE A 22 13.58 -0.67 0.97
CA ILE A 22 14.21 0.23 1.94
C ILE A 22 14.57 -0.51 3.22
N ILE A 23 13.69 -1.34 3.76
CA ILE A 23 13.99 -2.10 4.98
C ILE A 23 15.19 -3.02 4.76
N VAL A 24 15.24 -3.70 3.61
CA VAL A 24 16.38 -4.54 3.22
C VAL A 24 17.65 -3.70 3.05
N SER A 25 17.59 -2.53 2.40
CA SER A 25 18.74 -1.63 2.23
C SER A 25 19.30 -1.17 3.58
N VAL A 26 18.41 -0.84 4.51
CA VAL A 26 18.72 -0.42 5.88
C VAL A 26 19.44 -1.53 6.63
N LEU A 27 18.94 -2.77 6.52
CA LEU A 27 19.54 -3.95 7.12
C LEU A 27 20.93 -4.25 6.53
N LEU A 28 21.08 -4.14 5.20
CA LEU A 28 22.36 -4.34 4.52
C LEU A 28 23.41 -3.29 4.93
N THR A 29 23.00 -2.02 5.07
CA THR A 29 23.87 -0.96 5.59
C THR A 29 24.28 -1.22 7.04
N PHE A 30 23.35 -1.72 7.87
CA PHE A 30 23.63 -2.05 9.27
C PHE A 30 24.63 -3.21 9.39
N ILE A 31 24.47 -4.28 8.61
CA ILE A 31 25.45 -5.40 8.56
C ILE A 31 26.85 -4.88 8.18
N LYS A 32 26.93 -3.92 7.26
CA LYS A 32 28.20 -3.30 6.86
C LYS A 32 28.83 -2.45 7.99
N GLN A 33 28.02 -1.87 8.89
CA GLN A 33 28.51 -1.09 10.02
C GLN A 33 28.96 -1.96 11.20
N VAL A 34 28.29 -3.10 11.44
CA VAL A 34 28.60 -4.00 12.56
C VAL A 34 29.78 -4.92 12.25
N VAL A 35 29.94 -5.35 11.00
CA VAL A 35 31.04 -6.24 10.58
C VAL A 35 32.10 -5.42 9.85
N VAL A 36 32.99 -4.79 10.60
CA VAL A 36 34.04 -3.90 10.06
C VAL A 36 35.26 -4.69 9.58
N ASP A 37 35.65 -5.76 10.28
CA ASP A 37 36.97 -6.39 10.10
C ASP A 37 36.98 -7.72 9.32
N ASP A 38 35.83 -8.22 8.86
CA ASP A 38 35.74 -9.58 8.32
C ASP A 38 34.96 -9.67 6.98
N ALA A 39 35.67 -9.49 5.87
CA ALA A 39 35.09 -9.42 4.53
C ALA A 39 34.40 -10.73 4.08
N ALA A 40 34.89 -11.88 4.54
CA ALA A 40 34.30 -13.18 4.24
C ALA A 40 32.98 -13.39 4.99
N LEU A 41 32.92 -12.95 6.26
CA LEU A 41 31.70 -13.00 7.08
C LEU A 41 30.63 -12.05 6.55
N LEU A 42 31.03 -10.85 6.13
CA LEU A 42 30.14 -9.85 5.52
C LEU A 42 29.50 -10.37 4.22
N ARG A 43 30.26 -11.07 3.35
CA ARG A 43 29.71 -11.70 2.14
C ARG A 43 28.70 -12.80 2.47
N ARG A 44 28.98 -13.64 3.47
CA ARG A 44 28.06 -14.70 3.92
C ARG A 44 26.77 -14.11 4.50
N LEU A 45 26.85 -13.08 5.36
CA LEU A 45 25.67 -12.45 5.95
C LEU A 45 24.78 -11.78 4.91
N LYS A 46 25.38 -11.07 3.94
CA LYS A 46 24.62 -10.53 2.79
C LYS A 46 23.88 -11.64 2.04
N TRP A 47 24.51 -12.81 1.87
CA TRP A 47 23.86 -13.91 1.18
C TRP A 47 22.65 -14.45 1.95
N HIS A 48 22.74 -14.56 3.28
CA HIS A 48 21.60 -14.96 4.12
C HIS A 48 20.42 -13.98 4.03
N VAL A 49 20.68 -12.67 3.97
CA VAL A 49 19.62 -11.66 3.78
C VAL A 49 18.91 -11.87 2.45
N TRP A 50 19.65 -12.05 1.37
CA TRP A 50 19.08 -12.29 0.05
C TRP A 50 18.30 -13.60 -0.06
N ILE A 51 18.76 -14.66 0.63
CA ILE A 51 18.00 -15.92 0.75
C ILE A 51 16.68 -15.68 1.47
N GLY A 52 16.68 -14.89 2.55
CA GLY A 52 15.46 -14.51 3.27
C GLY A 52 14.49 -13.70 2.39
N VAL A 53 15.00 -12.75 1.61
CA VAL A 53 14.19 -11.95 0.66
C VAL A 53 13.59 -12.84 -0.43
N LEU A 54 14.39 -13.71 -1.05
CA LEU A 54 13.92 -14.63 -2.09
C LEU A 54 12.90 -15.62 -1.57
N ALA A 55 13.12 -16.18 -0.38
CA ALA A 55 12.17 -17.08 0.26
C ALA A 55 10.85 -16.38 0.59
N GLY A 56 10.90 -15.15 1.13
CA GLY A 56 9.70 -14.34 1.41
C GLY A 56 8.90 -14.05 0.14
N LEU A 57 9.59 -13.62 -0.92
CA LEU A 57 8.98 -13.36 -2.23
C LEU A 57 8.37 -14.62 -2.85
N ALA A 58 9.04 -15.76 -2.75
CA ALA A 58 8.53 -17.03 -3.27
C ALA A 58 7.25 -17.45 -2.54
N ILE A 59 7.23 -17.35 -1.21
CA ILE A 59 6.05 -17.67 -0.40
C ILE A 59 4.89 -16.73 -0.75
N SER A 60 5.13 -15.42 -0.86
CA SER A 60 4.07 -14.47 -1.21
C SER A 60 3.50 -14.73 -2.61
N LEU A 61 4.34 -15.10 -3.59
CA LEU A 61 3.89 -15.47 -4.93
C LEU A 61 3.08 -16.78 -4.95
N ILE A 62 3.47 -17.78 -4.15
CA ILE A 62 2.72 -19.03 -4.02
C ILE A 62 1.33 -18.77 -3.43
N VAL A 63 1.25 -17.98 -2.36
CA VAL A 63 -0.02 -17.59 -1.74
C VAL A 63 -0.89 -16.81 -2.72
N GLY A 64 -0.29 -15.87 -3.46
CA GLY A 64 -1.00 -15.11 -4.48
C GLY A 64 -1.50 -15.96 -5.65
N GLY A 65 -0.68 -16.88 -6.14
CA GLY A 65 -1.07 -17.84 -7.18
C GLY A 65 -2.18 -18.79 -6.72
N ALA A 66 -2.11 -19.27 -5.47
CA ALA A 66 -3.15 -20.09 -4.87
C ALA A 66 -4.49 -19.32 -4.77
N PHE A 67 -4.45 -18.04 -4.40
CA PHE A 67 -5.64 -17.19 -4.35
C PHE A 67 -6.31 -17.05 -5.72
N ILE A 68 -5.53 -16.79 -6.78
CA ILE A 68 -6.04 -16.68 -8.16
C ILE A 68 -6.60 -18.01 -8.66
N ALA A 69 -5.99 -19.14 -8.30
CA ALA A 69 -6.45 -20.47 -8.69
C ALA A 69 -7.78 -20.85 -8.02
N VAL A 70 -7.93 -20.55 -6.73
CA VAL A 70 -9.19 -20.76 -5.97
C VAL A 70 -10.29 -19.85 -6.52
N TRP A 71 -9.95 -18.60 -6.88
CA TRP A 71 -10.90 -17.65 -7.46
C TRP A 71 -11.53 -18.16 -8.76
N ASN A 72 -10.70 -18.65 -9.69
CA ASN A 72 -11.16 -19.13 -10.98
C ASN A 72 -12.04 -20.40 -10.90
N THR A 73 -12.01 -21.13 -9.77
CA THR A 73 -12.70 -22.41 -9.60
C THR A 73 -13.94 -22.36 -8.71
N LEU A 74 -13.92 -21.61 -7.60
CA LEU A 74 -15.02 -21.59 -6.62
C LEU A 74 -15.87 -20.32 -6.65
N ALA A 75 -15.29 -19.17 -6.98
CA ALA A 75 -15.95 -17.89 -6.75
C ALA A 75 -16.85 -17.43 -7.90
N LYS A 76 -16.55 -17.79 -9.16
CA LYS A 76 -17.35 -17.32 -10.32
C LYS A 76 -18.85 -17.63 -10.21
N ASN A 77 -19.23 -18.76 -9.60
CA ASN A 77 -20.63 -19.20 -9.58
C ASN A 77 -21.50 -18.56 -8.49
N VAL A 78 -20.91 -18.04 -7.40
CA VAL A 78 -21.66 -17.44 -6.29
C VAL A 78 -21.74 -15.92 -6.43
N PHE A 79 -20.71 -15.31 -7.04
CA PHE A 79 -20.59 -13.86 -7.11
C PHE A 79 -21.39 -13.23 -8.26
N GLN A 80 -21.69 -13.96 -9.34
CA GLN A 80 -22.51 -13.45 -10.45
C GLN A 80 -23.95 -13.08 -10.05
N ALA A 81 -24.49 -13.64 -8.97
CA ALA A 81 -25.86 -13.33 -8.53
C ALA A 81 -25.98 -11.98 -7.80
N HIS A 82 -24.88 -11.42 -7.30
CA HIS A 82 -24.84 -10.18 -6.51
C HIS A 82 -23.60 -9.34 -6.85
N GLU A 83 -23.28 -9.24 -8.14
CA GLU A 83 -22.02 -8.67 -8.63
C GLU A 83 -21.80 -7.24 -8.13
N GLU A 84 -22.80 -6.37 -8.29
CA GLU A 84 -22.71 -4.95 -7.90
C GLU A 84 -22.54 -4.74 -6.38
N LEU A 85 -23.24 -5.53 -5.54
CA LEU A 85 -23.11 -5.45 -4.08
C LEU A 85 -21.71 -5.87 -3.60
N TRP A 86 -21.16 -6.92 -4.21
CA TRP A 86 -19.83 -7.40 -3.89
C TRP A 86 -18.76 -6.42 -4.38
N GLU A 87 -18.91 -5.89 -5.60
CA GLU A 87 -18.02 -4.87 -6.15
C GLU A 87 -17.95 -3.64 -5.23
N GLY A 88 -19.11 -3.11 -4.82
CA GLY A 88 -19.17 -1.96 -3.91
C GLY A 88 -18.56 -2.23 -2.54
N SER A 89 -18.80 -3.43 -1.99
CA SER A 89 -18.26 -3.82 -0.68
C SER A 89 -16.73 -3.95 -0.69
N PHE A 90 -16.17 -4.59 -1.72
CA PHE A 90 -14.71 -4.72 -1.83
C PHE A 90 -14.04 -3.38 -2.13
N ALA A 91 -14.65 -2.54 -2.96
CA ALA A 91 -14.16 -1.19 -3.21
C ALA A 91 -14.05 -0.36 -1.92
N LEU A 92 -15.06 -0.47 -1.05
CA LEU A 92 -15.11 0.23 0.23
C LEU A 92 -14.05 -0.32 1.20
N ILE A 93 -13.89 -1.63 1.31
CA ILE A 93 -12.86 -2.27 2.14
C ILE A 93 -11.46 -1.87 1.64
N ALA A 94 -11.22 -1.95 0.33
CA ALA A 94 -9.96 -1.56 -0.28
C ALA A 94 -9.64 -0.08 -0.01
N CYS A 95 -10.62 0.82 -0.20
CA CYS A 95 -10.47 2.24 0.11
C CYS A 95 -10.05 2.47 1.58
N PHE A 96 -10.73 1.85 2.54
CA PHE A 96 -10.42 1.99 3.95
C PHE A 96 -9.01 1.49 4.29
N MET A 97 -8.64 0.32 3.74
CA MET A 97 -7.34 -0.31 3.95
C MET A 97 -6.20 0.54 3.36
N ILE A 98 -6.35 1.03 2.11
CA ILE A 98 -5.39 1.93 1.46
C ILE A 98 -5.24 3.21 2.28
N THR A 99 -6.35 3.79 2.75
CA THR A 99 -6.34 5.06 3.51
C THR A 99 -5.63 4.91 4.85
N ILE A 100 -5.91 3.84 5.61
CA ILE A 100 -5.23 3.59 6.90
C ILE A 100 -3.73 3.45 6.69
N MET A 101 -3.31 2.70 5.67
CA MET A 101 -1.89 2.46 5.42
C MET A 101 -1.16 3.68 4.89
N ALA A 102 -1.77 4.40 3.96
CA ALA A 102 -1.29 5.68 3.46
C ALA A 102 -0.98 6.63 4.64
N LEU A 103 -1.88 6.71 5.61
CA LEU A 103 -1.70 7.52 6.81
C LEU A 103 -0.71 6.93 7.82
N ALA A 104 -0.66 5.60 7.99
CA ALA A 104 0.28 4.93 8.89
C ALA A 104 1.74 5.11 8.44
N MET A 105 1.97 5.08 7.12
CA MET A 105 3.30 5.24 6.52
C MET A 105 3.91 6.62 6.79
N LEU A 106 3.11 7.69 6.69
CA LEU A 106 3.52 9.06 7.02
C LEU A 106 4.09 9.17 8.45
N LYS A 107 3.69 8.27 9.36
CA LYS A 107 4.18 8.19 10.74
C LYS A 107 5.35 7.22 10.92
N SER A 108 5.41 6.15 10.14
CA SER A 108 6.36 5.03 10.29
C SER A 108 7.83 5.44 10.09
N GLN A 109 8.08 6.47 9.27
CA GLN A 109 9.43 6.99 9.00
C GLN A 109 10.16 7.43 10.28
N ASP A 110 9.45 8.08 11.23
CA ASP A 110 10.00 8.50 12.54
C ASP A 110 10.26 7.30 13.49
N MET A 111 9.57 6.17 13.29
CA MET A 111 9.68 4.98 14.14
C MET A 111 10.87 4.10 13.75
N GLN A 112 11.15 3.95 12.45
CA GLN A 112 12.30 3.18 11.97
C GLN A 112 13.65 3.74 12.50
N GLU A 113 13.75 5.05 12.72
CA GLU A 113 14.93 5.67 13.33
C GLU A 113 15.07 5.33 14.83
N LYS A 114 13.95 5.27 15.57
CA LYS A 114 13.94 4.83 16.98
C LYS A 114 14.27 3.34 17.12
N TRP A 115 13.81 2.51 16.19
CA TRP A 115 14.17 1.09 16.14
C TRP A 115 15.65 0.89 15.81
N ARG A 116 16.20 1.64 14.83
CA ARG A 116 17.65 1.66 14.57
C ARG A 116 18.45 2.05 15.82
N GLY A 117 18.05 3.09 16.54
CA GLY A 117 18.70 3.52 17.78
C GLY A 117 18.59 2.51 18.93
N LYS A 118 17.44 1.84 19.07
CA LYS A 118 17.25 0.80 20.08
C LYS A 118 18.00 -0.49 19.75
N LEU A 119 18.06 -0.87 18.48
CA LEU A 119 18.82 -2.04 17.99
C LEU A 119 20.34 -1.81 18.11
N SER A 120 20.84 -0.60 17.82
CA SER A 120 22.25 -0.27 18.05
C SER A 120 22.59 -0.32 19.54
N GLN A 121 21.74 0.24 20.41
CA GLN A 121 21.96 0.22 21.86
C GLN A 121 21.86 -1.19 22.47
N SER A 122 20.93 -2.02 22.02
CA SER A 122 20.80 -3.39 22.52
C SER A 122 21.91 -4.31 22.01
N MET A 123 22.52 -4.03 20.86
CA MET A 123 23.68 -4.77 20.37
C MET A 123 25.02 -4.28 20.93
N ASP A 124 25.20 -2.99 21.21
CA ASP A 124 26.35 -2.48 22.00
C ASP A 124 26.41 -3.16 23.37
N ASN A 125 25.25 -3.45 23.97
CA ASN A 125 25.16 -4.20 25.21
C ASN A 125 25.43 -5.71 25.03
N ILE A 126 25.22 -6.27 23.84
CA ILE A 126 25.56 -7.66 23.50
C ILE A 126 27.07 -7.83 23.29
N ASP A 127 27.78 -6.79 22.83
CA ASP A 127 29.25 -6.83 22.69
C ASP A 127 29.97 -6.91 24.04
N LYS A 128 29.30 -6.51 25.13
CA LYS A 128 29.79 -6.71 26.50
C LYS A 128 29.61 -8.14 27.04
N ASP A 129 28.76 -8.96 26.41
CA ASP A 129 28.41 -10.29 26.89
C ASP A 129 28.74 -11.35 25.82
N GLN A 130 30.04 -11.61 25.66
CA GLN A 130 30.66 -12.46 24.61
C GLN A 130 30.26 -13.96 24.61
N SER A 131 29.22 -14.40 25.33
CA SER A 131 28.95 -15.84 25.52
C SER A 131 27.79 -16.41 24.68
N LEU A 132 26.92 -15.60 24.06
CA LEU A 132 25.72 -16.10 23.34
C LEU A 132 25.83 -16.05 21.79
N THR A 133 27.01 -15.71 21.27
CA THR A 133 27.19 -15.03 19.96
C THR A 133 27.44 -15.90 18.72
N LYS A 134 27.07 -17.20 18.68
CA LYS A 134 27.34 -18.02 17.46
C LYS A 134 26.14 -18.65 16.74
N ARG A 135 24.98 -18.81 17.38
CA ARG A 135 23.78 -19.39 16.73
C ARG A 135 22.63 -18.39 16.57
N SER A 136 22.26 -17.66 17.62
CA SER A 136 21.05 -16.83 17.61
C SER A 136 21.14 -15.64 16.62
N GLY A 137 22.30 -14.97 16.53
CA GLY A 137 22.51 -13.85 15.60
C GLY A 137 22.49 -14.24 14.11
N LYS A 138 22.86 -15.49 13.77
CA LYS A 138 22.85 -15.98 12.38
C LYS A 138 21.44 -16.20 11.84
N TYR A 139 20.55 -16.73 12.66
CA TYR A 139 19.14 -16.93 12.27
C TYR A 139 18.35 -15.63 12.34
N ALA A 140 18.64 -14.74 13.29
CA ALA A 140 17.97 -13.43 13.38
C ALA A 140 18.15 -12.59 12.09
N LEU A 141 19.35 -12.57 11.50
CA LEU A 141 19.64 -11.83 10.27
C LEU A 141 18.99 -12.41 9.00
N LEU A 142 18.57 -13.68 9.03
CA LEU A 142 17.82 -14.32 7.95
C LEU A 142 16.31 -14.15 8.15
N ILE A 143 15.83 -14.34 9.38
CA ILE A 143 14.41 -14.31 9.73
C ILE A 143 13.83 -12.90 9.64
N LEU A 144 14.58 -11.87 10.05
CA LEU A 144 14.11 -10.48 10.02
C LEU A 144 13.71 -10.01 8.59
N PRO A 145 14.58 -10.09 7.57
CA PRO A 145 14.20 -9.70 6.21
C PRO A 145 13.16 -10.66 5.61
N LEU A 146 13.18 -11.94 5.96
CA LEU A 146 12.14 -12.90 5.55
C LEU A 146 10.75 -12.48 6.02
N ILE A 147 10.56 -12.27 7.33
CA ILE A 147 9.25 -11.88 7.90
C ILE A 147 8.81 -10.53 7.34
N THR A 148 9.75 -9.60 7.15
CA THR A 148 9.44 -8.29 6.59
C THR A 148 8.91 -8.42 5.16
N VAL A 149 9.67 -9.06 4.26
CA VAL A 149 9.25 -9.23 2.85
C VAL A 149 7.98 -10.07 2.76
N LEU A 150 7.82 -11.07 3.62
CA LEU A 150 6.61 -11.87 3.69
C LEU A 150 5.40 -11.01 4.08
N ARG A 151 5.53 -10.14 5.10
CA ARG A 151 4.45 -9.24 5.53
C ARG A 151 4.06 -8.28 4.41
N GLU A 152 5.02 -7.51 3.87
CA GLU A 152 4.75 -6.54 2.80
C GLU A 152 4.21 -7.25 1.55
N GLY A 153 4.71 -8.45 1.24
CA GLY A 153 4.24 -9.28 0.12
C GLY A 153 2.82 -9.82 0.31
N LEU A 154 2.46 -10.29 1.51
CA LEU A 154 1.10 -10.74 1.83
C LEU A 154 0.12 -9.56 1.79
N GLU A 155 0.53 -8.42 2.33
CA GLU A 155 -0.24 -7.18 2.30
C GLU A 155 -0.51 -6.74 0.86
N ALA A 156 0.51 -6.74 0.00
CA ALA A 156 0.37 -6.49 -1.44
C ALA A 156 -0.64 -7.44 -2.11
N MET A 157 -0.59 -8.75 -1.80
CA MET A 157 -1.54 -9.71 -2.38
C MET A 157 -2.99 -9.46 -1.94
N ILE A 158 -3.21 -9.04 -0.70
CA ILE A 158 -4.55 -8.71 -0.19
C ILE A 158 -5.10 -7.46 -0.91
N PHE A 159 -4.26 -6.44 -1.13
CA PHE A 159 -4.64 -5.26 -1.90
C PHE A 159 -4.97 -5.58 -3.35
N VAL A 160 -4.12 -6.36 -3.99
CA VAL A 160 -4.34 -6.80 -5.37
C VAL A 160 -5.68 -7.54 -5.43
N GLY A 161 -5.91 -8.50 -4.54
CA GLY A 161 -7.21 -9.19 -4.41
C GLY A 161 -8.40 -8.23 -4.38
N GLY A 162 -8.36 -7.21 -3.52
CA GLY A 162 -9.43 -6.22 -3.40
C GLY A 162 -9.70 -5.39 -4.67
N VAL A 163 -8.67 -5.08 -5.45
CA VAL A 163 -8.79 -4.30 -6.70
C VAL A 163 -9.13 -5.20 -7.90
N THR A 164 -8.73 -6.48 -7.86
CA THR A 164 -8.96 -7.43 -8.96
C THR A 164 -10.43 -7.77 -9.16
N PHE A 165 -11.30 -7.44 -8.20
CA PHE A 165 -12.75 -7.56 -8.36
C PHE A 165 -13.35 -6.52 -9.32
N GLN A 166 -12.62 -5.44 -9.63
CA GLN A 166 -13.11 -4.34 -10.48
C GLN A 166 -12.51 -4.32 -11.89
N GLU A 167 -11.53 -5.18 -12.17
CA GLU A 167 -10.71 -5.12 -13.40
C GLU A 167 -10.53 -6.52 -14.00
N GLU A 168 -10.41 -6.60 -15.34
CA GLU A 168 -10.22 -7.88 -16.04
C GLU A 168 -8.98 -8.65 -15.54
N ALA A 169 -9.12 -9.97 -15.36
CA ALA A 169 -8.07 -10.84 -14.84
C ALA A 169 -6.76 -10.85 -15.66
N LYS A 170 -6.81 -10.41 -16.93
CA LYS A 170 -5.65 -10.31 -17.81
C LYS A 170 -4.77 -9.09 -17.53
N ALA A 171 -5.30 -8.04 -16.90
CA ALA A 171 -4.61 -6.78 -16.62
C ALA A 171 -3.64 -6.85 -15.43
N ILE A 172 -3.83 -7.85 -14.56
CA ILE A 172 -3.19 -7.97 -13.24
C ILE A 172 -1.70 -8.31 -13.32
N PRO A 173 -1.26 -9.34 -14.08
CA PRO A 173 0.11 -9.83 -13.98
C PRO A 173 1.13 -8.82 -14.51
N LEU A 174 0.77 -8.12 -15.59
CA LEU A 174 1.67 -7.14 -16.21
C LEU A 174 1.93 -5.95 -15.29
N ALA A 175 0.87 -5.38 -14.71
CA ALA A 175 0.96 -4.26 -13.77
C ALA A 175 1.79 -4.64 -12.52
N ALA A 176 1.60 -5.85 -11.99
CA ALA A 176 2.33 -6.33 -10.83
C ALA A 176 3.82 -6.52 -11.10
N ILE A 177 4.19 -7.14 -12.24
CA ILE A 177 5.61 -7.33 -12.62
C ILE A 177 6.28 -5.98 -12.86
N CYS A 178 5.63 -5.07 -13.59
CA CYS A 178 6.15 -3.72 -13.81
C CYS A 178 6.35 -2.96 -12.50
N GLY A 179 5.40 -3.05 -11.56
CA GLY A 179 5.48 -2.42 -10.24
C GLY A 179 6.64 -2.97 -9.41
N LEU A 180 6.82 -4.29 -9.40
CA LEU A 180 7.92 -4.96 -8.70
C LEU A 180 9.29 -4.57 -9.28
N LEU A 181 9.43 -4.57 -10.61
CA LEU A 181 10.68 -4.18 -11.26
C LEU A 181 11.02 -2.70 -11.02
N ALA A 182 10.03 -1.82 -11.16
CA ALA A 182 10.22 -0.40 -10.89
C ALA A 182 10.58 -0.15 -9.42
N GLY A 183 9.91 -0.84 -8.48
CA GLY A 183 10.15 -0.70 -7.05
C GLY A 183 11.53 -1.21 -6.64
N ALA A 184 11.97 -2.34 -7.22
CA ALA A 184 13.31 -2.86 -7.03
C ALA A 184 14.39 -1.93 -7.59
N LEU A 185 14.16 -1.33 -8.77
CA LEU A 185 15.07 -0.35 -9.36
C LEU A 185 15.21 0.89 -8.47
N VAL A 186 14.10 1.44 -8.00
CA VAL A 186 14.09 2.60 -7.08
C VAL A 186 14.79 2.22 -5.77
N GLY A 187 14.49 1.06 -5.20
CA GLY A 187 15.17 0.52 -4.03
C GLY A 187 16.69 0.38 -4.20
N PHE A 188 17.14 -0.05 -5.38
CA PHE A 188 18.57 -0.14 -5.71
C PHE A 188 19.24 1.24 -5.80
N ILE A 189 18.59 2.21 -6.45
CA ILE A 189 19.06 3.60 -6.52
C ILE A 189 19.20 4.17 -5.11
N ILE A 190 18.24 3.88 -4.23
CA ILE A 190 18.24 4.34 -2.83
C ILE A 190 19.42 3.74 -2.06
N TYR A 191 19.66 2.43 -2.19
CA TYR A 191 20.80 1.78 -1.56
C TYR A 191 22.15 2.41 -1.98
N ARG A 192 22.25 2.93 -3.20
CA ARG A 192 23.47 3.52 -3.75
C ARG A 192 23.61 5.04 -3.52
N GLY A 193 22.51 5.79 -3.53
CA GLY A 193 22.49 7.26 -3.65
C GLY A 193 21.85 8.02 -2.47
N GLY A 194 21.61 7.35 -1.34
CA GLY A 194 20.83 7.79 -0.19
C GLY A 194 20.84 9.29 0.16
N SER A 195 19.91 10.05 -0.42
CA SER A 195 19.49 11.35 0.13
C SER A 195 18.15 11.18 0.84
N ARG A 196 18.16 11.28 2.18
CA ARG A 196 16.97 11.11 3.04
C ARG A 196 15.82 12.04 2.64
N LEU A 197 16.14 13.24 2.16
CA LEU A 197 15.16 14.23 1.74
C LEU A 197 14.47 13.88 0.41
N ALA A 198 15.14 13.17 -0.50
CA ALA A 198 14.49 12.70 -1.74
C ALA A 198 13.52 11.56 -1.44
N LEU A 199 13.88 10.66 -0.51
CA LEU A 199 13.02 9.56 -0.05
C LEU A 199 11.72 10.05 0.56
N HIS A 200 11.82 11.00 1.50
CA HIS A 200 10.64 11.53 2.17
C HIS A 200 9.68 12.18 1.15
N ARG A 201 10.21 12.99 0.21
CA ARG A 201 9.40 13.62 -0.84
C ARG A 201 8.73 12.60 -1.76
N PHE A 202 9.47 11.55 -2.16
CA PHE A 202 8.93 10.48 -2.98
C PHE A 202 7.79 9.74 -2.29
N PHE A 203 7.93 9.41 -1.01
CA PHE A 203 6.87 8.74 -0.26
C PHE A 203 5.65 9.63 -0.06
N VAL A 204 5.84 10.89 0.30
CA VAL A 204 4.73 11.84 0.40
C VAL A 204 3.98 11.97 -0.93
N ALA A 205 4.70 12.02 -2.06
CA ALA A 205 4.10 12.06 -3.39
C ALA A 205 3.32 10.77 -3.71
N SER A 206 3.90 9.60 -3.43
CA SER A 206 3.25 8.30 -3.63
C SER A 206 2.00 8.13 -2.75
N THR A 207 2.07 8.54 -1.49
CA THR A 207 0.92 8.54 -0.56
C THR A 207 -0.19 9.47 -1.05
N CYS A 208 0.14 10.67 -1.52
CA CYS A 208 -0.86 11.58 -2.08
C CYS A 208 -1.56 10.97 -3.30
N PHE A 209 -0.80 10.32 -4.19
CA PHE A 209 -1.35 9.62 -5.33
C PHE A 209 -2.28 8.45 -4.95
N LEU A 210 -1.93 7.66 -3.93
CA LEU A 210 -2.79 6.58 -3.44
C LEU A 210 -4.08 7.08 -2.77
N LEU A 211 -4.05 8.24 -2.12
CA LEU A 211 -5.26 8.86 -1.57
C LEU A 211 -6.23 9.28 -2.69
N PHE A 212 -5.72 9.70 -3.86
CA PHE A 212 -6.58 9.94 -5.03
C PHE A 212 -7.23 8.65 -5.52
N ILE A 213 -6.49 7.54 -5.60
CA ILE A 213 -7.04 6.22 -5.96
C ILE A 213 -8.11 5.77 -4.96
N ALA A 214 -7.84 5.91 -3.67
CA ALA A 214 -8.79 5.55 -2.62
C ALA A 214 -10.07 6.41 -2.68
N ALA A 215 -9.96 7.71 -2.98
CA ALA A 215 -11.12 8.56 -3.24
C ALA A 215 -11.94 8.08 -4.46
N GLY A 216 -11.25 7.65 -5.51
CA GLY A 216 -11.87 7.05 -6.69
C GLY A 216 -12.61 5.75 -6.37
N LEU A 217 -11.97 4.84 -5.63
CA LEU A 217 -12.58 3.59 -5.16
C LEU A 217 -13.79 3.82 -4.27
N PHE A 218 -13.74 4.83 -3.39
CA PHE A 218 -14.89 5.21 -2.57
C PHE A 218 -16.09 5.64 -3.41
N THR A 219 -15.83 6.37 -4.48
CA THR A 219 -16.85 6.86 -5.41
C THR A 219 -17.46 5.70 -6.20
N LYS A 220 -16.63 4.76 -6.67
CA LYS A 220 -17.08 3.51 -7.29
C LYS A 220 -17.93 2.67 -6.34
N ALA A 221 -17.56 2.61 -5.05
CA ALA A 221 -18.34 1.88 -4.04
C ALA A 221 -19.76 2.43 -3.91
N ILE A 222 -19.90 3.76 -3.82
CA ILE A 222 -21.20 4.43 -3.72
C ILE A 222 -22.02 4.17 -4.99
N MET A 223 -21.39 4.30 -6.16
CA MET A 223 -22.05 4.05 -7.44
C MET A 223 -22.58 2.62 -7.54
N ALA A 224 -21.78 1.62 -7.15
CA ALA A 224 -22.19 0.22 -7.17
C ALA A 224 -23.40 -0.04 -6.25
N PHE A 225 -23.44 0.57 -5.06
CA PHE A 225 -24.61 0.47 -4.17
C PHE A 225 -25.86 1.20 -4.71
N GLU A 226 -25.66 2.31 -5.42
CA GLU A 226 -26.77 3.02 -6.09
C GLU A 226 -27.31 2.21 -7.28
N MET A 227 -26.44 1.55 -8.05
CA MET A 227 -26.84 0.66 -9.15
C MET A 227 -27.61 -0.55 -8.65
N ASP A 228 -27.16 -1.23 -7.58
CA ASP A 228 -27.88 -2.38 -7.03
C ASP A 228 -29.30 -1.99 -6.58
N LYS A 229 -29.43 -0.81 -5.97
CA LYS A 229 -30.74 -0.27 -5.59
C LYS A 229 -31.61 0.01 -6.81
N TRP A 230 -31.02 0.53 -7.88
CA TRP A 230 -31.73 0.84 -9.12
C TRP A 230 -32.17 -0.43 -9.87
N ASN A 231 -31.29 -1.44 -9.99
CA ASN A 231 -31.60 -2.73 -10.60
C ASN A 231 -32.76 -3.44 -9.89
N LYS A 232 -32.83 -3.34 -8.56
CA LYS A 232 -33.98 -3.82 -7.77
C LYS A 232 -35.29 -3.11 -8.07
N ILE A 233 -35.24 -1.81 -8.41
CA ILE A 233 -36.43 -1.02 -8.75
C ILE A 233 -36.90 -1.32 -10.18
N VAL A 234 -35.97 -1.49 -11.11
CA VAL A 234 -36.26 -1.75 -12.53
C VAL A 234 -36.65 -3.22 -12.78
N GLY A 235 -36.30 -4.13 -11.88
CA GLY A 235 -36.69 -5.54 -11.95
C GLY A 235 -35.89 -6.38 -12.95
N GLY A 236 -34.71 -5.90 -13.34
CA GLY A 236 -33.74 -6.57 -14.20
C GLY A 236 -32.36 -5.92 -14.08
N ASP A 237 -31.31 -6.55 -14.63
CA ASP A 237 -30.01 -5.91 -14.78
C ASP A 237 -30.18 -4.72 -15.71
N ALA A 238 -29.95 -3.51 -15.20
CA ALA A 238 -29.91 -2.30 -16.01
C ALA A 238 -28.59 -2.26 -16.80
N ASP A 239 -28.28 -3.33 -17.53
CA ASP A 239 -27.03 -3.45 -18.24
C ASP A 239 -27.09 -2.61 -19.54
N ASP A 240 -26.09 -1.74 -19.66
CA ASP A 240 -25.56 -1.19 -20.91
C ASP A 240 -26.27 -0.08 -21.71
N ALA A 241 -27.33 0.59 -21.24
CA ALA A 241 -27.96 1.64 -22.08
C ALA A 241 -28.60 2.85 -21.40
N GLY A 242 -28.05 3.36 -20.29
CA GLY A 242 -28.54 4.64 -19.74
C GLY A 242 -29.78 4.53 -18.86
N SER A 243 -30.06 3.34 -18.31
CA SER A 243 -31.06 3.17 -17.27
C SER A 243 -30.41 3.48 -15.92
N PHE A 244 -30.34 4.77 -15.59
CA PHE A 244 -29.86 5.28 -14.31
C PHE A 244 -30.96 6.15 -13.70
N ASP A 245 -31.01 6.30 -12.38
CA ASP A 245 -32.01 7.18 -11.75
C ASP A 245 -31.77 8.65 -12.18
N PRO A 246 -32.65 9.26 -13.01
CA PRO A 246 -32.45 10.61 -13.49
C PRO A 246 -32.63 11.66 -12.37
N ARG A 247 -33.24 11.27 -11.24
CA ARG A 247 -33.64 12.19 -10.16
C ARG A 247 -32.48 12.55 -9.23
N GLY A 248 -31.44 11.73 -9.19
CA GLY A 248 -30.28 11.88 -8.31
C GLY A 248 -29.00 12.31 -9.01
N ASN A 249 -29.02 12.54 -10.32
CA ASN A 249 -27.82 12.81 -11.10
C ASN A 249 -27.43 14.31 -11.09
N VAL A 250 -26.15 14.57 -10.83
CA VAL A 250 -25.54 15.90 -10.95
C VAL A 250 -25.18 16.17 -12.40
N TRP A 251 -24.59 15.18 -13.08
CA TRP A 251 -24.32 15.24 -14.52
C TRP A 251 -24.45 13.87 -15.18
N ALA A 252 -24.82 13.90 -16.45
CA ALA A 252 -24.75 12.77 -17.37
C ALA A 252 -24.23 13.31 -18.72
N LEU A 253 -22.97 13.02 -19.03
CA LEU A 253 -22.28 13.51 -20.21
C LEU A 253 -22.30 12.42 -21.30
N ASN A 254 -22.64 12.82 -22.52
CA ASN A 254 -22.58 11.95 -23.71
C ASN A 254 -21.16 11.81 -24.28
N CYS A 255 -20.20 12.53 -23.72
CA CYS A 255 -18.78 12.41 -24.03
C CYS A 255 -18.02 11.93 -22.78
N CYS A 256 -16.77 11.49 -22.97
CA CYS A 256 -15.87 11.14 -21.85
C CYS A 256 -16.30 9.88 -21.06
N ASN A 257 -16.96 8.93 -21.73
CA ASN A 257 -17.33 7.64 -21.17
C ASN A 257 -16.08 6.77 -20.94
N PRO A 258 -15.80 6.29 -19.72
CA PRO A 258 -14.70 5.37 -19.45
C PRO A 258 -14.88 4.01 -20.16
N ASN A 259 -16.12 3.60 -20.41
CA ASN A 259 -16.41 2.29 -20.97
C ASN A 259 -16.21 2.23 -22.48
N ASP A 260 -16.09 3.38 -23.16
CA ASP A 260 -15.81 3.46 -24.58
C ASP A 260 -14.31 3.23 -24.87
N PRO A 261 -13.92 2.16 -25.60
CA PRO A 261 -12.51 1.90 -25.92
C PRO A 261 -11.85 2.98 -26.78
N ASN A 262 -12.67 3.75 -27.51
CA ASN A 262 -12.22 4.81 -28.41
C ASN A 262 -12.15 6.19 -27.73
N ALA A 263 -12.60 6.32 -26.48
CA ALA A 263 -12.67 7.62 -25.80
C ALA A 263 -11.29 8.12 -25.30
N GLY A 264 -10.20 7.37 -25.44
CA GLY A 264 -8.87 7.82 -25.03
C GLY A 264 -8.64 7.72 -23.51
N GLY A 265 -7.90 8.67 -22.93
CA GLY A 265 -7.38 8.62 -21.54
C GLY A 265 -8.42 8.64 -20.40
N TRP A 266 -9.72 8.60 -20.67
CA TRP A 266 -10.77 8.60 -19.64
C TRP A 266 -10.81 7.32 -18.82
N GLN A 267 -10.40 6.18 -19.38
CA GLN A 267 -10.19 4.92 -18.63
C GLN A 267 -9.14 5.10 -17.53
N PHE A 268 -8.06 5.82 -17.84
CA PHE A 268 -7.01 6.11 -16.87
C PHE A 268 -7.51 7.04 -15.76
N LEU A 269 -8.33 8.04 -16.09
CA LEU A 269 -8.96 8.93 -15.12
C LEU A 269 -10.00 8.20 -14.25
N ASN A 270 -10.74 7.23 -14.81
CA ASN A 270 -11.64 6.38 -14.04
C ASN A 270 -10.88 5.50 -13.05
N ALA A 271 -9.78 4.88 -13.49
CA ALA A 271 -8.97 4.01 -12.65
C ALA A 271 -8.28 4.77 -11.50
N ILE A 272 -7.85 6.02 -11.71
CA ILE A 272 -7.09 6.79 -10.70
C ILE A 272 -7.96 7.70 -9.86
N PHE A 273 -8.89 8.43 -10.48
CA PHE A 273 -9.69 9.43 -9.78
C PHE A 273 -11.13 8.97 -9.53
N GLY A 274 -11.53 7.81 -10.06
CA GLY A 274 -12.93 7.38 -10.04
C GLY A 274 -13.82 8.21 -10.97
N TRP A 275 -13.24 8.84 -12.01
CA TRP A 275 -14.00 9.62 -12.98
C TRP A 275 -15.05 8.78 -13.70
N SER A 276 -16.28 9.28 -13.78
CA SER A 276 -17.37 8.70 -14.55
C SER A 276 -18.11 9.79 -15.33
N ASN A 277 -18.59 9.45 -16.54
CA ASN A 277 -19.41 10.34 -17.35
C ASN A 277 -20.80 10.60 -16.73
N ILE A 278 -21.20 9.77 -15.77
CA ILE A 278 -22.43 9.92 -14.99
C ILE A 278 -22.02 10.04 -13.52
N ALA A 279 -22.50 11.08 -12.84
CA ALA A 279 -22.32 11.22 -11.41
C ALA A 279 -23.63 11.57 -10.73
N SER A 280 -23.87 10.90 -9.60
CA SER A 280 -24.97 11.16 -8.70
C SER A 280 -24.56 12.17 -7.63
N VAL A 281 -25.54 12.71 -6.91
CA VAL A 281 -25.27 13.52 -5.72
C VAL A 281 -24.48 12.71 -4.69
N GLY A 282 -24.73 11.41 -4.58
CA GLY A 282 -24.02 10.50 -3.68
C GLY A 282 -22.54 10.36 -4.02
N THR A 283 -22.19 10.19 -5.30
CA THR A 283 -20.79 10.02 -5.73
C THR A 283 -19.99 11.31 -5.53
N VAL A 284 -20.56 12.47 -5.87
CA VAL A 284 -19.89 13.78 -5.69
C VAL A 284 -19.72 14.13 -4.21
N THR A 285 -20.79 13.97 -3.43
CA THR A 285 -20.72 14.26 -1.98
C THR A 285 -19.81 13.28 -1.25
N GLY A 286 -19.82 12.01 -1.65
CA GLY A 286 -18.91 10.98 -1.15
C GLY A 286 -17.45 11.31 -1.40
N TYR A 287 -17.09 11.72 -2.62
CA TYR A 287 -15.72 12.13 -2.95
C TYR A 287 -15.25 13.30 -2.07
N CYS A 288 -16.10 14.32 -1.90
CA CYS A 288 -15.81 15.46 -1.02
C CYS A 288 -15.67 15.04 0.45
N MET A 289 -16.57 14.18 0.94
CA MET A 289 -16.56 13.69 2.31
C MET A 289 -15.29 12.87 2.61
N TYR A 290 -14.85 12.05 1.65
CA TYR A 290 -13.60 11.30 1.76
C TYR A 290 -12.41 12.24 2.01
N TRP A 291 -12.27 13.31 1.23
CA TRP A 291 -11.19 14.28 1.42
C TRP A 291 -11.27 15.03 2.74
N VAL A 292 -12.47 15.39 3.19
CA VAL A 292 -12.67 16.01 4.51
C VAL A 292 -12.18 15.07 5.61
N VAL A 293 -12.52 13.77 5.55
CA VAL A 293 -12.07 12.77 6.52
C VAL A 293 -10.54 12.66 6.51
N VAL A 294 -9.92 12.55 5.33
CA VAL A 294 -8.46 12.48 5.18
C VAL A 294 -7.77 13.71 5.77
N ILE A 295 -8.25 14.92 5.46
CA ILE A 295 -7.69 16.18 5.99
C ILE A 295 -7.80 16.20 7.52
N VAL A 296 -8.97 15.86 8.07
CA VAL A 296 -9.19 15.80 9.52
C VAL A 296 -8.25 14.78 10.17
N SER A 297 -8.09 13.59 9.59
CA SER A 297 -7.17 12.55 10.09
C SER A 297 -5.72 13.04 10.10
N VAL A 298 -5.25 13.68 9.02
CA VAL A 298 -3.89 14.22 8.93
C VAL A 298 -3.66 15.34 9.95
N VAL A 299 -4.60 16.28 10.07
CA VAL A 299 -4.54 17.38 11.06
C VAL A 299 -4.50 16.82 12.48
N PHE A 300 -5.36 15.85 12.81
CA PHE A 300 -5.38 15.19 14.10
C PHE A 300 -4.04 14.49 14.41
N MET A 301 -3.47 13.80 13.43
CA MET A 301 -2.16 13.17 13.55
C MET A 301 -1.04 14.19 13.81
N GLN A 302 -1.05 15.33 13.10
CA GLN A 302 -0.07 16.41 13.31
C GLN A 302 -0.18 17.02 14.71
N ILE A 303 -1.39 17.28 15.20
CA ILE A 303 -1.62 17.82 16.54
C ILE A 303 -1.12 16.83 17.60
N LYS A 304 -1.46 15.54 17.47
CA LYS A 304 -0.98 14.50 18.39
C LYS A 304 0.54 14.37 18.37
N GLY A 305 1.16 14.47 17.19
CA GLY A 305 2.61 14.49 17.03
C GLY A 305 3.28 15.68 17.74
N LYS A 306 2.76 16.89 17.55
CA LYS A 306 3.25 18.11 18.23
C LYS A 306 3.12 18.01 19.75
N ARG A 307 1.98 17.54 20.25
CA ARG A 307 1.75 17.32 21.69
C ARG A 307 2.72 16.30 22.30
N ALA A 308 2.98 15.20 21.60
CA ALA A 308 3.95 14.19 22.06
C ALA A 308 5.38 14.73 22.14
N ARG A 309 5.81 15.53 21.15
CA ARG A 309 7.14 16.20 21.16
C ARG A 309 7.25 17.23 22.29
N ALA A 310 6.20 18.03 22.52
CA ALA A 310 6.15 18.98 23.63
C ALA A 310 6.21 18.30 25.00
N ALA A 311 5.51 17.19 25.19
CA ALA A 311 5.56 16.41 26.43
C ALA A 311 6.95 15.79 26.68
N GLN A 312 7.63 15.31 25.63
CA GLN A 312 8.99 14.80 25.74
C GLN A 312 10.00 15.88 26.12
N ALA A 313 9.89 17.08 25.53
CA ALA A 313 10.75 18.22 25.85
C ALA A 313 10.57 18.68 27.31
N SER A 314 9.34 18.69 27.81
CA SER A 314 9.08 19.00 29.23
C SER A 314 9.72 17.97 30.17
N ASN A 315 9.60 16.67 29.87
CA ASN A 315 10.19 15.62 30.70
C ASN A 315 11.72 15.64 30.73
N SER A 316 12.41 15.99 29.63
CA SER A 316 13.86 16.16 29.64
C SER A 316 14.29 17.31 30.55
N THR A 317 13.59 18.44 30.50
CA THR A 317 13.89 19.59 31.37
C THR A 317 13.73 19.24 32.84
N PHE A 318 12.69 18.49 33.21
CA PHE A 318 12.51 18.01 34.59
C PHE A 318 13.58 17.01 35.05
N GLN A 319 14.15 16.21 34.14
CA GLN A 319 15.27 15.32 34.49
C GLN A 319 16.56 16.10 34.71
N ASP A 320 16.84 17.08 33.84
CA ASP A 320 18.03 17.94 33.98
C ASP A 320 17.99 18.74 35.29
N GLU A 321 16.81 19.26 35.66
CA GLU A 321 16.61 20.00 36.92
C GLU A 321 16.76 19.12 38.16
N LYS A 322 16.36 17.84 38.10
CA LYS A 322 16.58 16.85 39.18
C LYS A 322 18.04 16.40 39.31
N ILE A 323 18.81 16.43 38.23
CA ILE A 323 20.24 16.09 38.25
C ILE A 323 21.06 17.28 38.78
N ALA A 324 20.57 18.50 38.58
CA ALA A 324 21.22 19.73 39.05
C ALA A 324 20.95 20.08 40.52
N ALA A 325 19.93 19.47 41.15
CA ALA A 325 19.55 19.63 42.56
C ALA A 325 20.13 18.54 43.45
#